data_AF-A0A7X0JXP7-F1
#
_entry.id   AF-A0A7X0JXP7-F1
#
_cell.length_a   1.000
_cell.length_b   1.000
_cell.length_c   1.000
_cell.angle_alpha   90.00
_cell.angle_beta   90.00
_cell.angle_gamma   90.00
#
_symmetry.space_group_name_H-M   'P 1'
#
loop_
_entity.id
_entity.type
_entity.pdbx_description
1 polymer ?
#
loop_
_entity_poly.entity_id
_entity_poly.type
_entity_poly.pdbx_seq_one_letter_code
_entity_poly.pdbx_strand_id
1 'polypeptide(L)'
;MRLFIVLIFAAVSAQGSSVYKCTDKHGNPVYSDKPCKGVKGVEAKVSITPPPTSGSSFDDSDNEKIKDLRKKWDRDKLEKEIKQAKRDILRYRRAMDSEVSQLEQEQRMAANNLAGAQYHSSLSTQIRAATQKYTALIEDKREEIKAKQSKLEAIE
;
A
#
# COMPACT_ATOMS: atom_id res chain seq x y z
N MET A 1 -50.32 6.92 7.72
CA MET A 1 -51.16 5.92 8.42
C MET A 1 -50.45 4.58 8.28
N ARG A 2 -50.15 3.93 9.41
CA ARG A 2 -49.37 2.69 9.53
C ARG A 2 -50.05 1.55 8.75
N LEU A 3 -49.27 0.68 8.10
CA LEU A 3 -49.52 -0.76 8.20
C LEU A 3 -48.24 -1.57 7.91
N PHE A 4 -47.80 -2.26 8.95
CA PHE A 4 -46.83 -3.36 8.95
C PHE A 4 -47.32 -4.52 8.07
N ILE A 5 -46.48 -5.11 7.23
CA ILE A 5 -46.66 -6.48 6.73
C ILE A 5 -45.31 -7.23 6.72
N VAL A 6 -45.12 -7.97 7.82
CA VAL A 6 -44.70 -9.37 7.93
C VAL A 6 -43.50 -9.88 7.10
N LEU A 7 -42.42 -10.12 7.84
CA LEU A 7 -41.35 -11.11 7.59
C LEU A 7 -41.93 -12.48 7.24
N ILE A 8 -41.60 -13.01 6.06
CA ILE A 8 -41.66 -14.46 5.77
C ILE A 8 -40.22 -14.92 5.50
N PHE A 9 -39.66 -15.55 6.52
CA PHE A 9 -38.37 -16.22 6.50
C PHE A 9 -38.57 -17.59 5.82
N ALA A 10 -38.33 -17.66 4.51
CA ALA A 10 -38.29 -18.93 3.79
C ALA A 10 -36.91 -19.56 3.98
N ALA A 11 -36.85 -20.65 4.73
CA ALA A 11 -35.66 -21.47 4.91
C ALA A 11 -35.22 -22.06 3.55
N VAL A 12 -34.15 -21.53 2.98
CA VAL A 12 -33.42 -22.19 1.89
C VAL A 12 -32.68 -23.37 2.51
N SER A 13 -33.21 -24.57 2.30
CA SER A 13 -32.47 -25.80 2.58
C SER A 13 -31.32 -25.91 1.57
N ALA A 14 -30.09 -25.83 2.08
CA ALA A 14 -28.89 -26.10 1.30
C ALA A 14 -28.88 -27.58 0.91
N GLN A 15 -29.32 -27.91 -0.31
CA GLN A 15 -29.03 -29.21 -0.90
C GLN A 15 -27.54 -29.24 -1.21
N GLY A 16 -26.77 -29.96 -0.40
CA GLY A 16 -25.36 -30.23 -0.67
C GLY A 16 -25.23 -31.01 -1.97
N SER A 17 -24.80 -30.35 -3.04
CA SER A 17 -24.48 -31.01 -4.29
C SER A 17 -23.26 -31.92 -4.06
N SER A 18 -23.47 -33.23 -4.13
CA SER A 18 -22.37 -34.19 -4.14
C SER A 18 -21.83 -34.27 -5.57
N VAL A 19 -20.64 -33.72 -5.78
CA VAL A 19 -19.96 -33.77 -7.08
C VAL A 19 -19.10 -35.02 -7.13
N TYR A 20 -19.37 -35.90 -8.10
CA TYR A 20 -18.63 -37.15 -8.28
C TYR A 20 -17.38 -36.89 -9.10
N LYS A 21 -16.22 -37.39 -8.62
CA LYS A 21 -14.98 -37.40 -9.41
C LYS A 21 -14.94 -38.69 -10.23
N CYS A 22 -15.18 -38.58 -11.53
CA CYS A 22 -15.00 -39.65 -12.51
C CYS A 22 -13.61 -39.55 -13.15
N THR A 23 -13.14 -40.63 -13.76
CA THR A 23 -11.99 -40.61 -14.68
C THR A 23 -12.49 -40.76 -16.11
N ASP A 24 -11.95 -39.96 -17.02
CA ASP A 24 -12.20 -40.13 -18.44
C ASP A 24 -11.41 -41.34 -19.00
N LYS A 25 -11.66 -41.68 -20.27
CA LYS A 25 -10.96 -42.74 -21.02
C LYS A 25 -9.44 -42.51 -21.17
N HIS A 26 -8.93 -41.34 -20.78
CA HIS A 26 -7.52 -40.96 -20.81
C HIS A 26 -6.91 -40.85 -19.40
N GLY A 27 -7.66 -41.19 -18.34
CA GLY A 27 -7.20 -41.15 -16.96
C GLY A 27 -7.26 -39.77 -16.30
N ASN A 28 -7.81 -38.75 -16.96
CA ASN A 28 -7.95 -37.42 -16.38
C ASN A 28 -9.19 -37.34 -15.48
N PRO A 29 -9.11 -36.60 -14.35
CA PRO A 29 -10.25 -36.41 -13.47
C PRO A 29 -11.29 -35.46 -14.09
N VAL A 30 -12.52 -35.94 -14.22
CA VAL A 30 -13.68 -35.16 -14.68
C VAL A 30 -14.75 -35.18 -13.59
N TYR A 31 -15.28 -34.02 -13.25
CA TYR A 31 -16.28 -33.87 -12.20
C TYR A 31 -17.68 -33.86 -12.80
N SER A 32 -18.61 -34.63 -12.22
CA SER A 32 -19.98 -34.76 -12.72
C SER A 32 -21.00 -34.66 -11.58
N ASP A 33 -22.10 -33.99 -11.88
CA ASP A 33 -23.26 -33.87 -10.98
C ASP A 33 -24.17 -35.11 -11.03
N LYS A 34 -23.81 -36.13 -11.83
CA LYS A 34 -24.50 -37.41 -11.91
C LYS A 34 -23.51 -38.56 -11.67
N PRO A 35 -23.92 -39.65 -10.99
CA PRO A 35 -23.05 -40.79 -10.75
C PRO A 35 -22.54 -41.39 -12.06
N CYS A 36 -21.25 -41.75 -12.10
CA CYS A 36 -20.60 -42.26 -13.29
C CYS A 36 -21.26 -43.57 -13.76
N LYS A 37 -21.49 -43.71 -15.08
CA LYS A 37 -22.12 -44.88 -15.70
C LYS A 37 -21.27 -46.14 -15.44
N GLY A 38 -21.83 -47.14 -14.75
CA GLY A 38 -21.19 -48.45 -14.53
C GLY A 38 -20.60 -48.71 -13.15
N VAL A 39 -20.70 -47.77 -12.21
CA VAL A 39 -20.24 -47.98 -10.83
C VAL A 39 -21.44 -48.42 -9.97
N LYS A 40 -21.48 -49.69 -9.55
CA LYS A 40 -22.37 -50.10 -8.45
C LYS A 40 -21.94 -49.31 -7.22
N GLY A 41 -22.87 -48.58 -6.62
CA GLY A 41 -22.62 -47.70 -5.48
C GLY A 41 -21.87 -48.44 -4.39
N VAL A 42 -20.56 -48.25 -4.33
CA VAL A 42 -19.82 -48.47 -3.11
C VAL A 42 -20.15 -47.24 -2.30
N GLU A 43 -21.01 -47.39 -1.30
CA GLU A 43 -20.98 -46.48 -0.16
C GLU A 43 -19.57 -46.57 0.40
N ALA A 44 -18.68 -45.73 -0.12
CA ALA A 44 -17.49 -45.38 0.59
C ALA A 44 -18.02 -44.73 1.86
N LYS A 45 -18.06 -45.49 2.96
CA LYS A 45 -17.89 -44.90 4.27
C LYS A 45 -16.59 -44.12 4.15
N VAL A 46 -16.72 -42.84 3.81
CA VAL A 46 -15.67 -41.87 4.02
C VAL A 46 -15.52 -41.90 5.52
N SER A 47 -14.61 -42.75 6.00
CA SER A 47 -13.93 -42.47 7.24
C SER A 47 -13.24 -41.16 6.94
N ILE A 48 -13.92 -40.07 7.29
CA ILE A 48 -13.27 -38.81 7.53
C ILE A 48 -12.39 -39.16 8.74
N THR A 49 -11.24 -39.78 8.49
CA THR A 49 -10.09 -39.47 9.31
C THR A 49 -10.06 -37.96 9.17
N PRO A 50 -10.31 -37.19 10.24
CA PRO A 50 -10.07 -35.75 10.17
C PRO A 50 -8.70 -35.60 9.49
N PRO A 51 -8.51 -34.59 8.62
CA PRO A 51 -7.15 -34.29 8.14
C PRO A 51 -6.26 -34.44 9.36
N PRO A 52 -5.12 -35.18 9.28
CA PRO A 52 -4.30 -35.38 10.47
C PRO A 52 -4.31 -34.03 11.13
N THR A 53 -4.78 -33.99 12.37
CA THR A 53 -4.64 -32.79 13.15
C THR A 53 -3.13 -32.73 13.41
N SER A 54 -2.31 -32.53 12.36
CA SER A 54 -1.44 -31.40 12.30
C SER A 54 -2.29 -30.19 12.72
N GLY A 55 -2.56 -30.11 14.03
CA GLY A 55 -1.81 -29.17 14.80
C GLY A 55 -0.38 -29.24 14.27
N SER A 56 -0.13 -28.48 13.20
CA SER A 56 0.92 -27.52 13.35
C SER A 56 0.54 -26.79 14.63
N SER A 57 1.02 -27.30 15.76
CA SER A 57 1.52 -26.41 16.79
C SER A 57 2.24 -25.36 15.97
N PHE A 58 1.63 -24.18 15.81
CA PHE A 58 2.33 -23.04 15.27
C PHE A 58 3.50 -22.93 16.23
N ASP A 59 4.63 -23.50 15.83
CA ASP A 59 5.80 -23.56 16.68
C ASP A 59 6.15 -22.09 16.92
N ASP A 60 6.32 -21.69 18.17
CA ASP A 60 6.66 -20.31 18.51
C ASP A 60 7.91 -19.85 17.74
N SER A 61 8.77 -20.80 17.35
CA SER A 61 9.91 -20.62 16.42
C SER A 61 9.53 -20.00 15.07
N ASP A 62 8.45 -20.45 14.43
CA ASP A 62 8.04 -19.95 13.12
C ASP A 62 7.34 -18.58 13.23
N ASN A 63 6.66 -18.33 14.36
CA ASN A 63 6.11 -17.01 14.66
C ASN A 63 7.22 -15.97 14.87
N GLU A 64 8.28 -16.31 15.62
CA GLU A 64 9.43 -15.43 15.82
C GLU A 64 10.21 -15.16 14.51
N LYS A 65 10.39 -16.17 13.64
CA LYS A 65 11.00 -15.95 12.31
C LYS A 65 10.17 -15.00 11.44
N ILE A 66 8.84 -15.16 11.43
CA ILE A 66 7.94 -14.27 10.66
C ILE A 66 8.01 -12.84 11.20
N LYS A 67 8.08 -12.68 12.51
CA LYS A 67 8.22 -11.38 13.18
C LYS A 67 9.55 -10.70 12.86
N ASP A 68 10.65 -11.45 12.87
CA ASP A 68 11.98 -10.94 12.48
C ASP A 68 12.02 -10.48 11.02
N LEU A 69 11.45 -11.28 10.11
CA LEU A 69 11.34 -10.92 8.70
C LEU A 69 10.52 -9.64 8.49
N ARG A 70 9.42 -9.46 9.24
CA ARG A 70 8.62 -8.23 9.20
C ARG A 70 9.40 -7.03 9.71
N LYS A 71 10.08 -7.14 10.85
CA LYS A 71 10.94 -6.07 11.39
C LYS A 71 12.01 -5.65 10.39
N LYS A 72 12.68 -6.62 9.76
CA LYS A 72 13.68 -6.34 8.72
C LYS A 72 13.08 -5.62 7.52
N TRP A 73 11.92 -6.07 7.04
CA TRP A 73 11.23 -5.42 5.92
C TRP A 73 10.80 -3.99 6.24
N ASP A 74 10.27 -3.76 7.45
CA ASP A 74 9.87 -2.43 7.91
C ASP A 74 11.08 -1.50 8.04
N ARG A 75 12.21 -2.00 8.56
CA ARG A 75 13.49 -1.28 8.62
C ARG A 75 13.95 -0.85 7.23
N ASP A 76 14.07 -1.81 6.30
CA ASP A 76 14.53 -1.56 4.93
C ASP A 76 13.64 -0.55 4.20
N LYS A 77 12.32 -0.61 4.47
CA LYS A 77 11.34 0.34 3.91
C LYS A 77 11.58 1.75 4.45
N LEU A 78 11.66 1.91 5.77
CA LEU A 78 11.88 3.21 6.40
C LEU A 78 13.21 3.84 5.96
N GLU A 79 14.29 3.07 5.86
CA GLU A 79 15.58 3.55 5.37
C GLU A 79 15.51 4.07 3.93
N LYS A 80 14.82 3.34 3.04
CA LYS A 80 14.60 3.77 1.65
C LYS A 80 13.82 5.07 1.57
N GLU A 81 12.76 5.18 2.38
CA GLU A 81 11.93 6.38 2.44
C GLU A 81 12.71 7.59 3.00
N ILE A 82 13.50 7.40 4.05
CA ILE A 82 14.42 8.44 4.57
C ILE A 82 15.40 8.88 3.48
N LYS A 83 15.99 7.92 2.74
CA LYS A 83 16.92 8.22 1.65
C LYS A 83 16.22 9.01 0.54
N GLN A 84 14.96 8.70 0.23
CA GLN A 84 14.16 9.45 -0.75
C GLN A 84 13.87 10.87 -0.26
N ALA A 85 13.41 11.06 0.97
CA ALA A 85 13.15 12.37 1.53
C ALA A 85 14.41 13.27 1.55
N LYS A 86 15.58 12.69 1.85
CA LYS A 86 16.88 13.39 1.74
C LYS A 86 17.18 13.82 0.30
N ARG A 87 16.88 12.99 -0.70
CA ARG A 87 17.02 13.37 -2.12
C ARG A 87 16.06 14.49 -2.50
N ASP A 88 14.84 14.46 -1.98
CA ASP A 88 13.82 15.49 -2.22
C ASP A 88 14.28 16.84 -1.67
N ILE A 89 14.86 16.88 -0.46
CA ILE A 89 15.46 18.11 0.10
C ILE A 89 16.53 18.68 -0.84
N LEU A 90 17.43 17.84 -1.34
CA LEU A 90 18.48 18.30 -2.27
C LEU A 90 17.88 18.80 -3.59
N ARG A 91 16.82 18.17 -4.08
CA ARG A 91 16.09 18.63 -5.28
C ARG A 91 15.45 19.99 -5.04
N TYR A 92 14.78 20.19 -3.90
CA TYR A 92 14.14 21.46 -3.56
C TYR A 92 15.14 22.59 -3.37
N ARG A 93 16.31 22.33 -2.77
CA ARG A 93 17.40 23.32 -2.69
C ARG A 93 17.86 23.76 -4.07
N ARG A 94 18.18 22.81 -4.96
CA ARG A 94 18.60 23.15 -6.34
C ARG A 94 17.52 23.90 -7.11
N ALA A 95 16.25 23.52 -6.93
CA ALA A 95 15.12 24.21 -7.57
C ALA A 95 14.98 25.65 -7.05
N MET A 96 15.11 25.84 -5.74
CA MET A 96 15.13 27.17 -5.11
C MET A 96 16.27 28.03 -5.66
N ASP A 97 17.50 27.51 -5.67
CA ASP A 97 18.67 28.24 -6.14
C ASP A 97 18.51 28.65 -7.62
N SER A 98 17.97 27.75 -8.45
CA SER A 98 17.69 28.02 -9.86
C SER A 98 16.64 29.11 -10.05
N GLU A 99 15.52 29.02 -9.33
CA GLU A 99 14.39 29.97 -9.45
C GLU A 99 14.79 31.36 -8.93
N VAL A 100 15.47 31.41 -7.78
CA VAL A 100 16.00 32.66 -7.21
C VAL A 100 17.04 33.28 -8.15
N SER A 101 17.98 32.49 -8.67
CA SER A 101 19.01 33.01 -9.58
C SER A 101 18.41 33.60 -10.86
N GLN A 102 17.37 32.97 -11.41
CA GLN A 102 16.64 33.48 -12.57
C GLN A 102 15.97 34.82 -12.24
N LEU A 103 15.24 34.90 -11.13
CA LEU A 103 14.57 36.13 -10.71
C LEU A 103 15.57 37.27 -10.42
N GLU A 104 16.72 36.96 -9.82
CA GLU A 104 17.79 37.92 -9.60
C GLU A 104 18.40 38.39 -10.92
N GLN A 105 18.53 37.52 -11.92
CA GLN A 105 18.99 37.91 -13.25
C GLN A 105 18.00 38.85 -13.93
N GLU A 106 16.71 38.54 -13.88
CA GLU A 106 15.65 39.43 -14.38
C GLU A 106 15.67 40.78 -13.65
N GLN A 107 15.94 40.76 -12.35
CA GLN A 107 16.05 41.97 -11.54
C GLN A 107 17.23 42.84 -12.00
N ARG A 108 18.39 42.26 -12.30
CA ARG A 108 19.55 43.00 -12.81
C ARG A 108 19.32 43.64 -14.19
N MET A 109 18.39 43.09 -14.98
CA MET A 109 18.09 43.54 -16.34
C MET A 109 16.98 44.60 -16.40
N ALA A 110 16.34 44.92 -15.28
CA ALA A 110 15.24 45.88 -15.22
C ALA A 110 15.70 47.32 -15.48
N ALA A 111 14.82 48.15 -16.06
CA ALA A 111 15.13 49.52 -16.44
C ALA A 111 15.24 50.48 -15.24
N ASN A 112 16.08 51.50 -15.34
CA ASN A 112 16.26 52.52 -14.29
C ASN A 112 15.20 53.66 -14.36
N ASN A 113 13.93 53.30 -14.49
CA ASN A 113 12.80 54.26 -14.53
C ASN A 113 11.69 53.86 -13.53
N LEU A 114 10.62 54.64 -13.44
CA LEU A 114 9.53 54.38 -12.48
C LEU A 114 8.88 52.99 -12.68
N ALA A 115 8.65 52.59 -13.92
CA ALA A 115 8.10 51.27 -14.25
C ALA A 115 9.07 50.15 -13.84
N GLY A 116 10.36 50.36 -14.04
CA GLY A 116 11.41 49.45 -13.59
C GLY A 116 11.48 49.34 -12.07
N ALA A 117 11.32 50.44 -11.32
CA ALA A 117 11.27 50.40 -9.86
C ALA A 117 10.08 49.57 -9.33
N GLN A 118 8.90 49.70 -9.96
CA GLN A 118 7.74 48.86 -9.63
C GLN A 118 8.00 47.39 -9.99
N TYR A 119 8.60 47.14 -11.15
CA TYR A 119 8.97 45.80 -11.59
C TYR A 119 10.00 45.14 -10.64
N HIS A 120 11.03 45.87 -10.21
CA HIS A 120 12.00 45.43 -9.20
C HIS A 120 11.32 45.01 -7.89
N SER A 121 10.36 45.80 -7.42
CA SER A 121 9.59 45.47 -6.20
C SER A 121 8.79 44.17 -6.36
N SER A 122 8.20 43.96 -7.54
CA SER A 122 7.49 42.72 -7.86
C SER A 122 8.43 41.51 -7.86
N LEU A 123 9.62 41.63 -8.45
CA LEU A 123 10.64 40.57 -8.46
C LEU A 123 11.15 40.25 -7.06
N SER A 124 11.42 41.26 -6.23
CA SER A 124 11.77 41.05 -4.81
C SER A 124 10.67 40.33 -4.02
N THR A 125 9.40 40.52 -4.40
CA THR A 125 8.28 39.78 -3.81
C THR A 125 8.25 38.34 -4.28
N GLN A 126 8.51 38.09 -5.56
CA GLN A 126 8.62 36.74 -6.11
C GLN A 126 9.78 35.94 -5.50
N ILE A 127 10.96 36.55 -5.32
CA ILE A 127 12.12 35.91 -4.68
C ILE A 127 11.78 35.46 -3.25
N ARG A 128 11.10 36.33 -2.48
CA ARG A 128 10.64 35.99 -1.12
C ARG A 128 9.64 34.84 -1.13
N ALA A 129 8.67 34.87 -2.04
CA ALA A 129 7.67 33.81 -2.17
C ALA A 129 8.30 32.47 -2.58
N ALA A 130 9.24 32.47 -3.53
CA ALA A 130 9.98 31.28 -3.93
C ALA A 130 10.77 30.68 -2.76
N THR A 131 11.53 31.53 -2.04
CA THR A 131 12.29 31.11 -0.86
C THR A 131 11.38 30.49 0.21
N GLN A 132 10.25 31.14 0.52
CA GLN A 132 9.28 30.65 1.50
C GLN A 132 8.68 29.29 1.09
N LYS A 133 8.29 29.15 -0.18
CA LYS A 133 7.75 27.90 -0.75
C LYS A 133 8.72 26.74 -0.56
N TYR A 134 9.99 26.90 -0.98
CA TYR A 134 10.96 25.80 -0.87
C TYR A 134 11.39 25.54 0.57
N THR A 135 11.42 26.56 1.42
CA THR A 135 11.68 26.39 2.86
C THR A 135 10.62 25.50 3.50
N ALA A 136 9.33 25.77 3.25
CA ALA A 136 8.23 24.95 3.74
C ALA A 136 8.31 23.49 3.23
N LEU A 137 8.62 23.29 1.95
CA LEU A 137 8.80 21.94 1.37
C LEU A 137 9.99 21.18 1.99
N ILE A 138 11.08 21.88 2.32
CA ILE A 138 12.25 21.28 2.97
C ILE A 138 11.94 20.93 4.43
N GLU A 139 11.20 21.78 5.13
CA GLU A 139 10.78 21.56 6.51
C GLU A 139 9.85 20.36 6.62
N ASP A 140 8.83 20.25 5.75
CA ASP A 140 7.96 19.07 5.65
C ASP A 140 8.78 17.78 5.50
N LYS A 141 9.77 17.76 4.60
CA LYS A 141 10.66 16.60 4.43
C LYS A 141 11.56 16.32 5.62
N ARG A 142 11.99 17.36 6.35
CA ARG A 142 12.77 17.18 7.59
C ARG A 142 11.92 16.56 8.69
N GLU A 143 10.68 16.99 8.84
CA GLU A 143 9.73 16.39 9.79
C GLU A 143 9.42 14.94 9.42
N GLU A 144 9.22 14.67 8.12
CA GLU A 144 9.03 13.32 7.61
C GLU A 144 10.22 12.40 7.94
N ILE A 145 11.45 12.89 7.74
CA ILE A 145 12.68 12.16 8.11
C ILE A 145 12.71 11.90 9.62
N LYS A 146 12.48 12.93 10.44
CA LYS A 146 12.50 12.80 11.90
C LYS A 146 11.49 11.75 12.40
N ALA A 147 10.26 11.79 11.88
CA ALA A 147 9.22 10.84 12.23
C ALA A 147 9.60 9.40 11.82
N LYS A 148 10.23 9.23 10.65
CA LYS A 148 10.70 7.91 10.18
C LYS A 148 11.90 7.40 10.96
N GLN A 149 12.83 8.27 11.34
CA GLN A 149 13.96 7.92 12.20
C GLN A 149 13.50 7.45 13.57
N SER A 150 12.56 8.16 14.20
CA SER A 150 11.97 7.72 15.47
C SER A 150 11.28 6.35 15.36
N LYS A 151 10.60 6.06 14.24
CA LYS A 151 10.03 4.73 13.98
C LYS A 151 11.10 3.65 13.78
N LEU A 152 12.21 4.00 13.14
CA LEU A 152 13.33 3.08 12.91
C LEU A 152 13.97 2.67 14.24
N GLU A 153 14.24 3.64 15.10
CA GLU A 153 14.77 3.45 16.46
C GLU A 153 13.84 2.60 17.34
N ALA A 154 12.52 2.64 17.10
CA ALA A 154 11.56 1.82 17.83
C ALA A 154 11.47 0.35 17.34
N ILE A 155 12.04 0.04 16.17
CA ILE A 155 12.10 -1.33 15.62
C ILE A 155 13.38 -2.05 16.05
N GLU A 156 14.45 -1.30 16.32
CA GLU A 156 15.70 -1.78 16.93
C GLU A 156 15.50 -2.29 18.35
#